data_AF-A0ABD4S9S0-F1
#
_entry.id   AF-A0ABD4S9S0-F1
#
_cell.length_a   1.000
_cell.length_b   1.000
_cell.length_c   1.000
_cell.angle_alpha   90.00
_cell.angle_beta   90.00
_cell.angle_gamma   90.00
#
_symmetry.space_group_name_H-M   'P 1'
#
loop_
_entity.id
_entity.type
_entity.pdbx_description
1 polymer ?
#
loop_
_entity_poly.entity_id
_entity_poly.type
_entity_poly.pdbx_seq_one_letter_code
_entity_poly.pdbx_strand_id
1 'polypeptide(L)' 'MNDKEYLGREEQFKQTLNLVEIGRIENDELKEIRTKYWKLKQNAFLDERNVKDSELDYVLDSLCSDEQKELEKFK' A
#
# COMPACT_ATOMS: atom_id res chain seq x y z
N MET A 1 18.81 14.64 14.03
CA MET A 1 17.45 14.34 14.54
C MET A 1 16.54 14.42 13.33
N ASN A 2 16.00 13.30 12.88
CA ASN A 2 15.07 13.27 11.75
C ASN A 2 13.68 13.37 12.35
N ASP A 3 13.17 14.59 12.54
CA ASP A 3 11.74 14.83 12.67
C ASP A 3 11.12 14.51 11.31
N LYS A 4 11.00 13.22 11.00
CA LYS A 4 10.09 12.79 9.94
C LYS A 4 8.71 12.94 10.54
N GLU A 5 8.13 14.13 10.35
CA GLU A 5 6.74 14.39 10.70
C GLU A 5 5.89 13.22 10.19
N TYR A 6 5.21 12.56 11.14
CA TYR A 6 4.25 11.53 10.79
C TYR A 6 3.16 12.14 9.91
N LEU A 7 2.60 11.33 9.02
CA LEU A 7 1.43 11.73 8.26
C LEU A 7 0.27 12.04 9.22
N GLY A 8 -0.55 13.03 8.88
CA GLY A 8 -1.80 13.27 9.61
C GLY A 8 -2.68 12.01 9.61
N ARG A 9 -3.52 11.82 10.63
CA ARG A 9 -4.35 10.61 10.77
C ARG A 9 -5.14 10.31 9.49
N GLU A 10 -5.80 11.29 8.89
CA GLU A 10 -6.56 11.11 7.65
C GLU A 10 -5.66 10.75 6.45
N GLU A 11 -4.43 11.27 6.44
CA GLU A 11 -3.46 11.00 5.38
C GLU A 11 -2.96 9.55 5.42
N GLN A 12 -2.81 8.96 6.61
CA GLN A 12 -2.41 7.56 6.78
C GLN A 12 -3.42 6.57 6.18
N PHE A 13 -4.69 6.97 6.04
CA PHE A 13 -5.78 6.16 5.47
C PHE A 13 -6.22 6.61 4.06
N LYS A 14 -5.46 7.48 3.39
CA LYS A 14 -5.72 7.80 1.97
C LYS A 14 -5.68 6.53 1.11
N GLN A 15 -6.43 6.52 0.01
CA GLN A 15 -6.54 5.35 -0.88
C GLN A 15 -5.17 4.84 -1.35
N THR A 16 -4.25 5.76 -1.67
CA THR A 16 -2.92 5.42 -2.18
C THR A 16 -1.86 6.21 -1.42
N LEU A 17 -0.78 5.54 -0.99
CA LEU A 17 0.41 6.17 -0.42
C LEU A 17 1.65 5.65 -1.15
N ASN A 18 2.63 6.53 -1.37
CA ASN A 18 3.94 6.15 -1.88
C ASN A 18 4.84 5.61 -0.75
N LEU A 19 5.99 5.03 -1.10
CA LEU A 19 6.90 4.43 -0.11
C LEU A 19 7.41 5.44 0.94
N VAL A 20 7.60 6.71 0.56
CA VAL A 20 8.04 7.77 1.48
C VAL A 20 6.94 8.10 2.48
N GLU A 21 5.70 8.19 2.01
CA GLU A 21 4.50 8.38 2.81
C GLU A 21 4.24 7.20 3.76
N ILE A 22 4.34 5.97 3.27
CA ILE A 22 4.25 4.76 4.11
C ILE A 22 5.33 4.78 5.20
N GLY A 23 6.54 5.25 4.87
CA GLY A 23 7.63 5.43 5.82
C GLY A 23 7.31 6.40 6.98
N ARG A 24 6.31 7.27 6.81
CA ARG A 24 5.82 8.27 7.77
C ARG A 24 4.50 7.88 8.45
N ILE A 25 4.04 6.65 8.28
CA ILE A 25 2.93 6.10 9.08
C ILE A 25 3.42 5.92 10.52
N GLU A 26 2.60 6.35 11.48
CA GLU A 26 2.93 6.31 12.92
C GLU A 26 2.73 4.92 13.50
N ASN A 27 1.64 4.24 13.13
CA ASN A 27 1.33 2.91 13.63
C ASN A 27 2.11 1.84 12.85
N ASP A 28 2.93 1.05 13.54
CA ASP A 28 3.77 0.03 12.92
C ASP A 28 2.96 -1.06 12.21
N GLU A 29 1.83 -1.49 12.76
CA GLU A 29 0.97 -2.52 12.15
C GLU A 29 0.31 -2.00 10.87
N LEU A 30 -0.21 -0.76 10.89
CA LEU A 30 -0.73 -0.07 9.70
C LEU A 30 0.37 0.08 8.64
N LYS A 31 1.59 0.42 9.07
CA LYS A 31 2.75 0.58 8.18
C LYS A 31 3.15 -0.73 7.53
N GLU A 32 3.09 -1.84 8.26
CA GLU A 32 3.35 -3.18 7.71
C GLU A 32 2.30 -3.57 6.67
N ILE A 33 1.01 -3.37 6.95
CA ILE A 33 -0.09 -3.61 6.00
C ILE A 33 0.16 -2.81 4.71
N ARG A 34 0.37 -1.50 4.82
CA ARG A 34 0.59 -0.63 3.66
C ARG A 34 1.87 -0.98 2.90
N THR A 35 2.95 -1.33 3.60
CA THR A 35 4.21 -1.77 2.97
C THR A 35 4.05 -3.08 2.20
N LYS A 36 3.30 -4.03 2.75
CA LYS A 36 3.00 -5.33 2.12
C LYS A 36 2.29 -5.12 0.79
N TYR A 37 1.18 -4.38 0.77
CA TYR A 37 0.42 -4.15 -0.46
C TYR A 37 1.17 -3.28 -1.48
N TRP A 38 1.97 -2.31 -1.03
CA TRP A 38 2.84 -1.55 -1.92
C TRP A 38 3.85 -2.47 -2.63
N LYS A 39 4.48 -3.39 -1.91
CA LYS A 39 5.40 -4.38 -2.50
C LYS A 39 4.70 -5.34 -3.46
N LEU A 40 3.49 -5.81 -3.12
CA LEU A 40 2.72 -6.69 -4.00
C LEU A 40 2.35 -6.00 -5.31
N LYS A 41 1.86 -4.75 -5.24
CA LYS A 41 1.54 -3.94 -6.42
C LYS A 41 2.78 -3.69 -7.28
N GLN A 42 3.91 -3.36 -6.64
CA GLN A 42 5.16 -3.14 -7.36
C GLN A 42 5.71 -4.42 -8.00
N ASN A 43 5.60 -5.56 -7.32
CA ASN A 43 5.99 -6.85 -7.90
C ASN A 43 5.09 -7.22 -9.08
N ALA A 44 3.78 -7.04 -8.99
CA ALA A 44 2.86 -7.28 -10.10
C ALA A 44 3.17 -6.39 -11.31
N PHE A 45 3.55 -5.13 -11.07
CA PHE A 45 3.95 -4.20 -12.12
C PHE A 45 5.29 -4.58 -12.78
N LEU A 46 6.26 -5.05 -11.99
CA LEU A 46 7.57 -5.47 -12.49
C LEU A 46 7.56 -6.88 -13.10
N ASP A 47 6.53 -7.68 -12.83
CA ASP A 47 6.39 -9.04 -13.35
C ASP A 47 5.76 -9.06 -14.75
N GLU A 48 6.39 -8.34 -15.69
CA GLU A 48 6.01 -8.23 -17.10
C GLU A 48 6.04 -9.58 -17.85
N ARG A 49 6.58 -10.64 -17.21
CA ARG A 49 6.65 -11.99 -17.79
C ARG A 49 5.44 -12.85 -17.44
N ASN A 50 4.88 -12.68 -16.24
CA ASN A 50 3.75 -13.51 -15.79
C ASN A 50 2.43 -12.73 -15.72
N VAL A 51 2.47 -11.41 -15.58
CA VAL A 51 1.29 -10.56 -15.62
C VAL A 51 1.20 -9.93 -17.00
N LYS A 52 0.21 -10.35 -17.79
CA LYS A 52 -0.10 -9.65 -19.04
C LYS A 52 -0.62 -8.26 -18.71
N ASP A 53 -0.30 -7.27 -19.55
CA ASP A 53 -0.83 -5.90 -19.42
C ASP A 53 -2.36 -5.89 -19.26
N SER A 54 -3.07 -6.77 -19.96
CA SER A 54 -4.54 -6.91 -19.88
C SER A 54 -5.06 -7.43 -18.54
N GLU A 55 -4.21 -8.07 -17.74
CA GLU A 55 -4.54 -8.65 -16.44
C GLU A 55 -4.00 -7.79 -15.28
N LEU A 56 -3.08 -6.87 -15.57
CA LEU A 56 -2.46 -5.99 -14.58
C LEU A 56 -3.51 -5.13 -13.85
N ASP A 57 -4.45 -4.53 -14.56
CA ASP A 57 -5.54 -3.74 -13.94
C ASP A 57 -6.36 -4.59 -12.96
N TYR A 58 -6.71 -5.82 -13.34
CA TYR A 58 -7.47 -6.72 -12.47
C TYR A 58 -6.67 -7.13 -11.23
N VAL A 59 -5.37 -7.43 -11.39
CA VAL A 59 -4.48 -7.77 -10.27
C VAL A 59 -4.34 -6.60 -9.32
N LEU A 60 -4.14 -5.38 -9.83
CA LEU A 60 -4.00 -4.17 -9.02
C LEU A 60 -5.32 -3.84 -8.29
N ASP A 61 -6.47 -4.03 -8.94
CA ASP A 61 -7.79 -3.84 -8.33
C ASP A 61 -8.06 -4.86 -7.21
N SER A 62 -7.73 -6.13 -7.43
CA SER A 62 -7.82 -7.18 -6.41
C SER A 62 -6.93 -6.85 -5.21
N LEU A 63 -5.68 -6.44 -5.44
CA LEU A 63 -4.77 -6.03 -4.38
C LEU A 63 -5.28 -4.81 -3.62
N CYS A 64 -5.94 -3.86 -4.29
CA CYS A 64 -6.56 -2.71 -3.65
C CYS A 64 -7.76 -3.11 -2.77
N SER A 65 -8.58 -4.04 -3.25
CA SER A 65 -9.72 -4.59 -2.51
C SER A 65 -9.28 -5.35 -1.26
N ASP A 66 -8.22 -6.16 -1.37
CA ASP A 66 -7.70 -6.93 -0.23
C ASP A 66 -7.00 -6.02 0.78
N GLU A 67 -6.30 -4.98 0.33
CA GLU A 67 -5.76 -3.93 1.18
C GLU A 67 -6.85 -3.25 2.01
N GLN A 68 -7.96 -2.84 1.38
CA GLN A 68 -9.07 -2.21 2.10
C GLN A 68 -9.67 -3.14 3.15
N LYS A 69 -9.87 -4.44 2.84
CA LYS A 69 -10.38 -5.41 3.81
C LYS A 69 -9.45 -5.58 5.01
N GLU A 70 -8.13 -5.57 4.82
CA GLU A 70 -7.16 -5.61 5.93
C GLU A 70 -7.20 -4.31 6.74
N LEU A 71 -7.28 -3.15 6.09
CA LEU A 71 -7.40 -1.85 6.77
C LEU A 71 -8.71 -1.73 7.57
N GLU A 72 -9.82 -2.27 7.08
CA GLU A 72 -11.09 -2.31 7.80
C GLU A 72 -11.04 -3.22 9.03
N LYS A 73 -10.30 -4.33 8.98
CA LYS A 73 -10.08 -5.21 10.14
C LYS A 73 -9.16 -4.60 11.19
N PHE A 74 -8.25 -3.73 10.76
CA PHE A 74 -7.32 -3.01 11.62
C PHE A 74 -7.99 -1.84 12.38
N LYS A 75 -9.02 -1.23 11.77
CA LYS A 75 -9.74 -0.07 12.31
C LYS A 75 -10.59 -0.42 13.54
#